data_AF-A0A9D6CDR7-F1
#
_entry.id   AF-A0A9D6CDR7-F1
#
_cell.length_a   1.000
_cell.length_b   1.000
_cell.length_c   1.000
_cell.angle_alpha   90.00
_cell.angle_beta   90.00
_cell.angle_gamma   90.00
#
_symmetry.space_group_name_H-M   'P 1'
#
loop_
_entity.id
_entity.type
_entity.pdbx_description
1 polymer ?
#
loop_
_entity_poly.entity_id
_entity_poly.type
_entity_poly.pdbx_seq_one_letter_code
_entity_poly.pdbx_strand_id
1 'polypeptide(L)' 'MATIGTFKKTGNNEFTGEIVTLSLQTKNVRIVPDARASGENAPSHRIFVGRAEIGAAWSKTSNEGRAYLGLKL' A
#
# COMPACT_ATOMS: atom_id res chain seq x y z
N MET A 1 2.81 -17.99 15.69
CA MET A 1 1.81 -17.50 14.71
C MET A 1 1.00 -16.42 15.40
N ALA A 2 0.85 -15.24 14.80
CA ALA A 2 0.13 -14.13 15.42
C ALA A 2 -1.27 -14.02 14.81
N THR A 3 -2.31 -14.12 15.65
CA THR A 3 -3.69 -13.82 15.25
C THR A 3 -3.86 -12.31 15.21
N ILE A 4 -4.08 -11.76 14.02
CA ILE A 4 -4.25 -10.31 13.81
C ILE A 4 -5.73 -9.90 13.71
N GLY A 5 -6.66 -10.84 13.84
CA GLY A 5 -8.08 -10.54 13.77
C GLY A 5 -8.93 -11.76 14.06
N THR A 6 -10.19 -11.50 14.43
CA THR A 6 -11.19 -12.53 14.71
C THR A 6 -12.44 -12.20 13.89
N PHE A 7 -12.90 -13.16 13.10
CA PHE A 7 -14.05 -13.00 12.22
C PHE A 7 -15.07 -14.10 12.47
N LYS A 8 -16.35 -13.75 12.32
CA LYS A 8 -17.46 -14.70 12.30
C LYS A 8 -17.99 -14.81 10.87
N LYS A 9 -18.18 -16.03 10.41
CA LYS A 9 -18.86 -16.28 9.13
C LYS A 9 -20.34 -15.93 9.28
N THR A 10 -20.85 -15.09 8.39
CA THR A 10 -22.27 -14.76 8.27
C THR A 10 -22.88 -15.50 7.07
N GLY A 11 -24.17 -15.27 6.79
CA GLY A 11 -24.82 -15.82 5.60
C GLY A 11 -24.11 -15.39 4.31
N ASN A 12 -24.41 -16.07 3.19
CA ASN A 12 -23.93 -15.68 1.85
C ASN A 12 -22.40 -15.59 1.70
N ASN A 13 -21.63 -16.36 2.49
CA ASN A 13 -20.16 -16.39 2.45
C ASN A 13 -19.47 -15.07 2.83
N GLU A 14 -20.15 -14.26 3.63
CA GLU A 14 -19.60 -13.04 4.21
C GLU A 14 -18.93 -13.32 5.57
N PHE A 15 -18.04 -12.41 6.00
CA PHE A 15 -17.35 -12.49 7.28
C PHE A 15 -17.32 -11.11 7.94
N THR A 16 -17.73 -11.04 9.20
CA THR A 16 -17.74 -9.80 9.97
C THR A 16 -16.94 -9.98 11.25
N GLY A 17 -16.12 -9.00 11.61
CA GLY A 17 -15.30 -9.06 12.81
C GLY A 17 -14.31 -7.92 12.89
N GLU A 18 -13.29 -8.14 13.71
CA GLU A 18 -12.29 -7.14 14.04
C GLU A 18 -10.91 -7.58 13.55
N ILE A 19 -10.18 -6.63 12.99
CA ILE A 19 -8.79 -6.82 12.58
C ILE A 19 -7.93 -5.74 13.20
N VAL A 20 -6.87 -6.17 13.88
CA VAL A 20 -5.80 -5.31 14.37
C VAL A 20 -4.65 -5.45 13.39
N THR A 21 -4.55 -4.49 12.48
CA THR A 21 -3.45 -4.44 11.53
C THR A 21 -2.25 -3.74 12.15
N LEU A 22 -1.04 -4.07 11.69
CA LEU A 22 0.16 -3.35 12.10
C LEU A 22 0.06 -1.90 11.60
N SER A 23 -0.05 -0.93 12.50
CA SER A 23 0.12 0.48 12.14
C SER A 23 1.59 0.74 11.80
N LEU A 24 1.90 0.96 10.53
CA LEU A 24 3.27 1.19 10.07
C LEU A 24 3.68 2.65 10.29
N GLN A 25 4.17 2.96 11.50
CA GLN A 25 4.84 4.23 11.79
C GLN A 25 6.34 4.02 11.83
N THR A 26 7.03 4.47 10.81
CA THR A 26 8.46 4.19 10.63
C THR A 26 9.19 5.40 10.07
N LYS A 27 10.45 5.56 10.48
CA LYS A 27 11.32 6.63 10.02
C LYS A 27 12.13 6.14 8.81
N ASN A 28 12.64 7.09 8.02
CA ASN A 28 13.50 6.80 6.87
C ASN A 28 12.84 5.94 5.78
N VAL A 29 11.56 6.18 5.52
CA VAL A 29 10.88 5.63 4.33
C VAL A 29 11.52 6.22 3.08
N ARG A 30 11.81 5.36 2.10
CA ARG A 30 12.40 5.76 0.81
C ARG A 30 11.44 5.40 -0.31
N ILE A 31 11.21 6.34 -1.22
CA ILE A 31 10.45 6.14 -2.46
C ILE A 31 11.46 6.16 -3.60
N VAL A 32 11.52 5.08 -4.39
CA VAL A 32 12.48 4.90 -5.47
C VAL A 32 11.76 4.59 -6.78
N PRO A 33 12.19 5.15 -7.92
CA PRO A 33 11.60 4.82 -9.22
C PRO A 33 11.63 3.31 -9.49
N ASP A 34 10.53 2.76 -10.02
CA ASP A 34 10.47 1.37 -10.46
C ASP A 34 10.97 1.29 -11.90
N ALA A 35 12.21 0.83 -12.08
CA ALA A 35 12.80 0.62 -13.40
C ALA A 35 12.12 -0.50 -14.21
N ARG A 36 11.23 -1.29 -13.58
CA ARG A 36 10.45 -2.35 -14.24
C ARG A 36 9.02 -1.93 -14.55
N ALA A 37 8.67 -0.66 -14.36
CA ALA A 37 7.33 -0.15 -14.66
C ALA A 37 6.99 -0.42 -16.13
N SER A 38 6.12 -1.41 -16.38
CA SER A 38 5.68 -1.80 -17.71
C SER A 38 4.16 -1.96 -17.72
N GLY A 39 3.49 -1.18 -18.55
CA GLY A 39 2.02 -1.12 -18.65
C GLY A 39 1.41 0.09 -17.92
N GLU A 40 0.22 0.53 -18.36
CA GLU A 40 -0.43 1.76 -17.87
C GLU A 40 -0.74 1.74 -16.37
N ASN A 41 -0.97 0.56 -15.79
CA ASN A 41 -1.30 0.41 -14.37
C ASN A 41 -0.09 0.06 -13.50
N ALA A 42 1.10 -0.07 -14.09
CA ALA A 42 2.30 -0.38 -13.32
C ALA A 42 2.69 0.80 -12.41
N PRO A 43 3.17 0.53 -11.19
CA PRO A 43 3.65 1.58 -10.30
C PRO A 43 4.86 2.28 -10.89
N SER A 44 4.92 3.60 -10.76
CA SER A 44 6.09 4.38 -11.18
C SER A 44 7.19 4.34 -10.13
N HIS A 45 6.85 4.09 -8.86
CA HIS A 45 7.79 4.02 -7.75
C HIS A 45 7.44 2.88 -6.78
N ARG A 46 8.47 2.42 -6.06
CA ARG A 46 8.39 1.46 -4.96
C ARG A 46 8.77 2.13 -3.64
N ILE A 47 8.18 1.68 -2.55
CA ILE A 47 8.34 2.27 -1.22
C ILE A 47 9.04 1.28 -0.31
N PHE A 48 10.09 1.71 0.38
CA PHE A 48 10.92 0.85 1.21
C PHE A 48 11.16 1.43 2.61
N VAL A 49 11.36 0.52 3.57
CA VAL A 49 11.89 0.81 4.91
C VAL A 49 13.09 -0.09 5.12
N GLY A 50 14.27 0.51 5.27
CA GLY A 50 15.52 -0.26 5.25
C GLY A 50 15.63 -1.04 3.94
N ARG A 51 15.56 -2.38 4.01
CA ARG A 51 15.58 -3.28 2.85
C ARG A 51 14.23 -3.90 2.50
N ALA A 52 13.19 -3.65 3.31
CA ALA A 52 11.86 -4.20 3.09
C ALA A 52 11.03 -3.29 2.18
N GLU A 53 10.39 -3.85 1.16
CA GLU A 53 9.36 -3.17 0.38
C GLU A 53 8.06 -3.14 1.18
N ILE A 54 7.45 -1.95 1.28
CA ILE A 54 6.24 -1.71 2.10
C ILE A 54 5.08 -1.12 1.28
N GLY A 55 5.26 -0.94 -0.03
CA GLY A 55 4.22 -0.39 -0.89
C GLY A 55 4.74 0.15 -2.21
N ALA A 56 3.85 0.84 -2.91
CA ALA A 56 4.09 1.38 -4.24
C ALA A 56 3.45 2.76 -4.41
N ALA A 57 3.92 3.50 -5.42
CA ALA A 57 3.34 4.80 -5.78
C ALA A 57 3.21 4.98 -7.29
N TRP A 58 2.25 5.81 -7.67
CA TRP A 58 1.95 6.17 -9.05
C TRP A 58 2.05 7.68 -9.22
N SER A 59 2.68 8.10 -10.31
CA SER A 59 2.72 9.51 -10.70
C SER A 59 1.33 9.94 -11.14
N LYS A 60 0.82 10.99 -10.53
CA LYS A 60 -0.51 11.55 -10.80
C LYS A 60 -0.42 13.06 -10.92
N THR A 61 -1.44 13.62 -11.57
CA THR A 61 -1.63 15.07 -11.69
C THR A 61 -2.95 15.43 -11.02
N SER A 62 -2.94 16.48 -10.19
CA SER A 62 -4.17 16.95 -9.54
C SER A 62 -5.07 17.66 -10.56
N ASN A 63 -6.32 17.92 -10.19
CA ASN A 63 -7.24 18.71 -11.03
C ASN A 63 -6.71 20.14 -11.28
N GLU A 64 -5.84 20.64 -10.40
CA GLU A 64 -5.15 21.94 -10.53
C GLU A 64 -3.82 21.84 -11.32
N GLY A 65 -3.51 20.69 -11.93
CA GLY A 65 -2.31 20.50 -12.74
C GLY A 65 -1.02 20.22 -11.96
N ARG A 66 -1.08 19.98 -10.64
CA ARG A 66 0.12 19.74 -9.81
C ARG A 66 0.51 18.27 -9.82
N ALA A 67 1.79 17.98 -10.02
CA ALA A 67 2.31 16.62 -9.93
C ALA A 67 2.35 16.14 -8.47
N TYR A 68 1.92 14.90 -8.23
CA TYR A 68 2.01 14.23 -6.93
C TYR A 68 2.17 12.72 -7.11
N LEU A 69 2.55 12.02 -6.03
CA LEU A 69 2.56 10.57 -5.99
C LEU A 69 1.35 10.07 -5.19
N GLY A 70 0.51 9.24 -5.83
CA GLY A 70 -0.52 8.49 -5.13
C GLY A 70 0.07 7.23 -4.54
N LEU A 71 0.09 7.11 -3.21
CA LEU A 71 0.69 5.97 -2.51
C LEU A 71 -0.35 4.89 -2.21
N LYS A 72 0.09 3.63 -2.24
CA LYS A 72 -0.62 2.47 -1.70
C LYS A 72 0.38 1.65 -0.87
N LEU A 73 0.08 1.52 0.43
CA LEU A 73 0.85 0.75 1.41
C LEU A 73 0.06 -0.52 1.75
#